data_AF-A0A846PBC7-F1
#
_entry.id   AF-A0A846PBC7-F1
#
_cell.length_a   1.000
_cell.length_b   1.000
_cell.length_c   1.000
_cell.angle_alpha   90.00
_cell.angle_beta   90.00
_cell.angle_gamma   90.00
#
_symmetry.space_group_name_H-M   'P 1'
#
loop_
_entity.id
_entity.type
_entity.pdbx_description
1 polymer ?
#
loop_
_entity_poly.entity_id
_entity_poly.type
_entity_poly.pdbx_seq_one_letter_code
_entity_poly.pdbx_strand_id
1 'polypeptide(L)'
;MNVRSKRLSEEARMGRKRVLLSKSELDKLRVKARRRGVWFKALSRVERGLMDLAIRVVEKVRSRVLARSLISVVEKLLSAMESEVARLKRTVGPSLARR
;
A
#
# COMPACT_ATOMS: atom_id res chain seq x y z
N MET A 1 19.71 -3.61 -21.35
CA MET A 1 18.26 -3.27 -21.34
C MET A 1 18.09 -1.76 -21.40
N ASN A 2 17.38 -1.24 -22.41
CA ASN A 2 17.32 0.20 -22.73
C ASN A 2 16.46 1.01 -21.73
N VAL A 3 16.90 2.22 -21.38
CA VAL A 3 16.25 3.12 -20.40
C VAL A 3 14.79 3.42 -20.79
N ARG A 4 14.51 3.47 -22.09
CA ARG A 4 13.16 3.66 -22.67
C ARG A 4 12.23 2.47 -22.41
N SER A 5 12.76 1.25 -22.50
CA SER A 5 12.02 0.01 -22.24
C SER A 5 11.67 -0.14 -20.75
N LYS A 6 12.60 0.23 -19.84
CA LYS A 6 12.32 0.34 -18.40
C LYS A 6 11.15 1.28 -18.12
N ARG A 7 11.16 2.48 -18.73
CA ARG A 7 10.15 3.52 -18.51
C ARG A 7 8.75 3.10 -18.94
N LEU A 8 8.62 2.44 -20.10
CA LEU A 8 7.34 1.91 -20.59
C LEU A 8 6.79 0.79 -19.70
N SER A 9 7.65 -0.09 -19.18
CA SER A 9 7.25 -1.14 -18.24
C SER A 9 6.83 -0.60 -16.87
N GLU A 10 7.45 0.51 -16.41
CA GLU A 10 7.04 1.23 -15.21
C GLU A 10 5.68 1.92 -15.42
N GLU A 11 5.45 2.56 -16.57
CA GLU A 11 4.18 3.22 -16.90
C GLU A 11 3.01 2.23 -16.98
N ALA A 12 3.23 1.02 -17.54
CA ALA A 12 2.23 -0.05 -17.55
C ALA A 12 1.92 -0.60 -16.14
N ARG A 13 2.92 -0.74 -15.26
CA ARG A 13 2.73 -1.09 -13.84
C ARG A 13 1.97 0.01 -13.08
N MET A 14 2.22 1.28 -13.41
CA MET A 14 1.52 2.43 -12.84
C MET A 14 0.03 2.46 -13.20
N GLY A 15 -0.35 1.94 -14.38
CA GLY A 15 -1.74 1.90 -14.84
C GLY A 15 -2.70 1.17 -13.89
N ARG A 16 -2.28 0.05 -13.29
CA ARG A 16 -3.07 -0.71 -12.30
C ARG A 16 -3.02 -0.11 -10.89
N LYS A 17 -1.96 0.63 -10.56
CA LYS A 17 -1.74 1.28 -9.25
C LYS A 17 -2.43 2.64 -9.10
N ARG A 18 -3.01 3.18 -10.17
CA ARG A 18 -3.79 4.43 -10.14
C ARG A 18 -4.98 4.39 -9.18
N VAL A 19 -5.49 3.19 -8.86
CA VAL A 19 -6.62 2.92 -7.94
C VAL A 19 -6.26 3.15 -6.46
N LEU A 20 -5.10 3.70 -6.13
CA LEU A 20 -4.71 3.96 -4.73
C LEU A 20 -4.23 5.40 -4.52
N LEU A 21 -4.45 6.30 -5.49
CA LEU A 21 -3.95 7.68 -5.43
C LEU A 21 -5.00 8.72 -5.04
N SER A 22 -6.26 8.31 -4.81
CA SER A 22 -7.24 9.20 -4.20
C SER A 22 -7.08 9.21 -2.68
N LYS A 23 -7.41 10.34 -2.07
CA LYS A 23 -7.40 10.50 -0.60
C LYS A 23 -8.22 9.42 0.11
N SER A 24 -9.41 9.09 -0.40
CA SER A 24 -10.32 8.12 0.23
C SER A 24 -9.77 6.70 0.18
N GLU A 25 -9.09 6.31 -0.90
CA GLU A 25 -8.43 5.01 -1.02
C GLU A 25 -7.24 4.89 -0.06
N LEU A 26 -6.40 5.93 0.02
CA LEU A 26 -5.27 5.98 0.96
C LEU A 26 -5.75 5.90 2.42
N ASP A 27 -6.83 6.59 2.75
CA ASP A 27 -7.39 6.55 4.10
C ASP A 27 -7.98 5.18 4.46
N LYS A 28 -8.74 4.55 3.53
CA LYS A 28 -9.22 3.17 3.70
C LYS A 28 -8.07 2.19 3.92
N LEU A 29 -6.99 2.32 3.14
CA LEU A 29 -5.80 1.49 3.29
C LEU A 29 -5.13 1.70 4.66
N ARG A 30 -5.00 2.97 5.09
CA ARG A 30 -4.45 3.32 6.40
C ARG A 30 -5.27 2.70 7.53
N VAL A 31 -6.59 2.84 7.51
CA VAL A 31 -7.49 2.24 8.51
C VAL A 31 -7.30 0.73 8.57
N LYS A 32 -7.26 0.06 7.41
CA LYS A 32 -7.06 -1.40 7.32
C LYS A 32 -5.70 -1.82 7.89
N ALA A 33 -4.64 -1.11 7.53
CA ALA A 33 -3.29 -1.37 8.01
C ALA A 33 -3.15 -1.15 9.53
N ARG A 34 -3.81 -0.12 10.09
CA ARG A 34 -3.86 0.12 11.54
C ARG A 34 -4.61 -0.98 12.28
N ARG A 35 -5.78 -1.38 11.77
CA ARG A 35 -6.59 -2.48 12.38
C ARG A 35 -5.83 -3.80 12.42
N ARG A 36 -4.95 -4.05 11.44
CA ARG A 36 -4.09 -5.25 11.39
C ARG A 36 -2.76 -5.08 12.14
N GLY A 37 -2.50 -3.93 12.77
CA GLY A 37 -1.24 -3.63 13.45
C GLY A 37 -0.02 -3.49 12.52
N VAL A 38 -0.20 -3.66 11.21
CA VAL A 38 0.86 -3.60 10.19
C VAL A 38 1.39 -2.18 10.02
N TRP A 39 0.54 -1.16 10.22
CA TRP A 39 0.90 0.26 10.08
C TRP A 39 2.16 0.67 10.88
N PHE A 40 2.31 0.14 12.09
CA PHE A 40 3.43 0.48 12.98
C PHE A 40 4.63 -0.44 12.81
N LYS A 41 4.40 -1.68 12.35
CA LYS A 41 5.44 -2.71 12.21
C LYS A 41 6.16 -2.65 10.87
N ALA A 42 5.40 -2.46 9.78
CA ALA A 42 5.95 -2.52 8.42
C ALA A 42 6.47 -1.17 7.92
N LEU A 43 5.93 -0.05 8.41
CA LEU A 43 6.34 1.28 7.97
C LEU A 43 7.31 1.94 8.96
N SER A 44 8.26 2.67 8.41
CA SER A 44 9.12 3.62 9.13
C SER A 44 8.36 4.90 9.49
N ARG A 45 8.93 5.72 10.36
CA ARG A 45 8.36 7.02 10.74
C ARG A 45 8.17 7.95 9.52
N VAL A 46 9.12 7.93 8.58
CA VAL A 46 9.08 8.74 7.36
C VAL A 46 7.97 8.27 6.42
N GLU A 47 7.84 6.96 6.19
CA GLU A 47 6.79 6.40 5.33
C GLU A 47 5.38 6.69 5.88
N ARG A 48 5.21 6.63 7.21
CA ARG A 48 3.95 7.03 7.86
C ARG A 48 3.67 8.52 7.67
N GLY A 49 4.65 9.38 7.91
CA GLY A 49 4.52 10.82 7.71
C GLY A 49 4.17 11.20 6.27
N LEU A 50 4.77 10.52 5.29
CA LEU A 50 4.46 10.69 3.87
C LEU A 50 3.00 10.37 3.56
N MET A 51 2.51 9.22 4.04
CA MET A 51 1.11 8.81 3.88
C MET A 51 0.14 9.77 4.57
N ASP A 52 0.41 10.15 5.82
CA ASP A 52 -0.46 11.06 6.58
C ASP A 52 -0.53 12.45 5.95
N LEU A 53 0.60 12.97 5.44
CA LEU A 53 0.63 14.23 4.71
C LEU A 53 -0.12 14.15 3.38
N ALA A 54 0.05 13.05 2.64
CA ALA A 54 -0.67 12.81 1.39
C ALA A 54 -2.18 12.75 1.61
N ILE A 55 -2.65 12.04 2.65
CA ILE A 55 -4.07 11.98 3.01
C ILE A 55 -4.61 13.36 3.42
N ARG A 56 -3.80 14.17 4.11
CA ARG A 56 -4.24 15.49 4.59
C ARG A 56 -4.34 16.53 3.47
N VAL A 57 -3.35 16.58 2.59
CA VAL A 57 -3.13 17.73 1.69
C VAL A 57 -3.50 17.41 0.23
N VAL A 58 -3.46 16.14 -0.17
CA VAL A 58 -3.54 15.78 -1.58
C VAL A 58 -4.90 15.15 -1.91
N GLU A 59 -5.77 15.94 -2.53
CA GLU A 59 -7.04 15.44 -3.06
C GLU A 59 -6.80 14.43 -4.20
N LYS A 60 -5.82 14.73 -5.08
CA LYS A 60 -5.32 13.82 -6.12
C LYS A 60 -3.82 14.03 -6.37
N VAL A 61 -3.04 12.95 -6.34
CA VAL A 61 -1.58 13.02 -6.52
C VAL A 61 -1.23 13.34 -7.97
N ARG A 62 -0.82 14.60 -8.24
CA ARG A 62 -0.38 15.06 -9.58
C ARG A 62 1.12 14.90 -9.81
N SER A 63 1.92 14.92 -8.73
CA SER A 63 3.38 14.75 -8.82
C SER A 63 3.76 13.29 -9.05
N ARG A 64 4.52 13.03 -10.12
CA ARG A 64 5.02 11.69 -10.45
C ARG A 64 5.97 11.15 -9.39
N VAL A 65 6.80 12.01 -8.79
CA VAL A 65 7.75 11.61 -7.75
C VAL A 65 6.99 11.18 -6.50
N LEU A 66 6.04 12.00 -6.04
CA LEU A 66 5.19 11.68 -4.89
C LEU A 66 4.39 10.39 -5.13
N ALA A 67 3.83 10.21 -6.33
CA ALA A 67 3.10 9.01 -6.68
C ALA A 67 3.97 7.75 -6.55
N ARG A 68 5.22 7.78 -7.03
CA ARG A 68 6.14 6.64 -6.89
C ARG A 68 6.44 6.32 -5.43
N SER A 69 6.73 7.34 -4.62
CA SER A 69 7.02 7.14 -3.19
C SER A 69 5.81 6.57 -2.46
N LEU A 70 4.61 7.10 -2.69
CA LEU A 70 3.37 6.57 -2.10
C LEU A 70 3.10 5.14 -2.53
N ILE A 71 3.28 4.83 -3.82
CA ILE A 71 3.11 3.50 -4.35
C ILE A 71 4.01 2.48 -3.66
N SER A 72 5.28 2.82 -3.42
CA SER A 72 6.20 1.94 -2.72
C SER A 72 5.73 1.62 -1.30
N VAL A 73 5.23 2.63 -0.58
CA VAL A 73 4.65 2.45 0.76
C VAL A 73 3.38 1.60 0.72
N VAL A 74 2.52 1.84 -0.25
CA VAL A 74 1.28 1.08 -0.47
C VAL A 74 1.56 -0.39 -0.76
N GLU A 75 2.51 -0.70 -1.63
CA GLU A 75 2.91 -2.08 -1.93
C GLU A 75 3.45 -2.80 -0.68
N LYS A 76 4.26 -2.10 0.11
CA LYS A 76 4.79 -2.62 1.37
C LYS A 76 3.67 -2.98 2.34
N LEU A 77 2.65 -2.13 2.45
CA LEU A 77 1.46 -2.40 3.26
C LEU A 77 0.66 -3.60 2.75
N LEU A 78 0.40 -3.66 1.44
CA LEU A 78 -0.36 -4.76 0.84
C LEU A 78 0.34 -6.10 1.05
N SER A 79 1.65 -6.17 0.78
CA SER A 79 2.46 -7.39 0.96
C SER A 79 2.50 -7.84 2.43
N ALA A 80 2.70 -6.92 3.36
CA ALA A 80 2.70 -7.24 4.79
C ALA A 80 1.31 -7.70 5.28
N MET A 81 0.23 -7.14 4.73
CA MET A 81 -1.14 -7.54 5.04
C MET A 81 -1.55 -8.87 4.41
N GLU A 82 -1.08 -9.20 3.22
CA GLU A 82 -1.29 -10.51 2.60
C GLU A 82 -0.57 -11.59 3.39
N SER A 83 0.68 -11.33 3.80
CA SER A 83 1.45 -12.24 4.67
C SER A 83 0.72 -12.48 6.00
N GLU A 84 0.12 -11.45 6.59
CA GLU A 84 -0.71 -11.57 7.79
C GLU A 84 -1.98 -12.39 7.56
N VAL A 85 -2.71 -12.13 6.47
CA VAL A 85 -3.93 -12.88 6.14
C VAL A 85 -3.61 -14.34 5.81
N ALA A 86 -2.55 -14.59 5.07
CA ALA A 86 -2.07 -15.94 4.78
C ALA A 86 -1.70 -16.67 6.07
N ARG A 87 -1.02 -15.98 7.00
CA ARG A 87 -0.70 -16.51 8.33
C ARG A 87 -1.96 -16.82 9.14
N LEU A 88 -2.89 -15.88 9.26
CA LEU A 88 -4.14 -16.06 9.98
C LEU A 88 -5.05 -17.13 9.37
N LYS A 89 -5.10 -17.26 8.03
CA LYS A 89 -5.81 -18.36 7.36
C LYS A 89 -5.22 -19.72 7.76
N ARG A 90 -3.89 -19.84 7.82
CA ARG A 90 -3.21 -21.06 8.28
C ARG A 90 -3.45 -21.36 9.75
N THR A 91 -3.44 -20.35 10.63
CA THR A 91 -3.48 -20.56 12.08
C THR A 91 -4.89 -20.58 12.66
N VAL A 92 -5.79 -19.76 12.14
CA VAL A 92 -7.16 -19.57 12.68
C VAL A 92 -8.22 -20.27 11.81
N GLY A 93 -7.95 -20.47 10.52
CA GLY A 93 -8.88 -21.17 9.61
C GLY A 93 -9.26 -22.57 10.09
N PRO A 94 -8.30 -23.44 10.48
CA PRO A 94 -8.62 -24.77 10.98
C PRO A 94 -9.43 -24.78 12.28
N SER A 95 -9.25 -23.79 13.16
CA SER A 95 -10.01 -23.71 14.42
C SER A 95 -11.43 -23.17 14.24
N LEU A 96 -11.66 -22.35 13.22
CA LEU A 96 -12.99 -21.82 12.91
C LEU A 96 -13.82 -22.76 12.04
N ALA A 97 -13.20 -23.59 11.20
CA ALA A 97 -13.92 -24.54 10.33
C ALA A 97 -14.36 -25.83 11.04
N ARG A 98 -13.84 -26.09 12.24
CA ARG A 98 -14.18 -27.27 13.06
C ARG A 98 -15.27 -26.98 14.10
N ARG A 99 -15.87 -25.80 14.07
CA ARG A 99 -16.92 -25.36 14.99
C ARG A 99 -18.16 -24.99 14.18
#